data_AF-A0A6V7M4M8-F1
#
_entry.id   AF-A0A6V7M4M8-F1
#
_cell.length_a   1.000
_cell.length_b   1.000
_cell.length_c   1.000
_cell.angle_alpha   90.00
_cell.angle_beta   90.00
_cell.angle_gamma   90.00
#
_symmetry.space_group_name_H-M   'P 1'
#
loop_
_entity.id
_entity.type
_entity.pdbx_description
1 polymer ?
#
loop_
_entity_poly.entity_id
_entity_poly.type
_entity_poly.pdbx_seq_one_letter_code
_entity_poly.pdbx_strand_id
1 'polypeptide(L)'
;VQKIESVDPTSKLASKSTNMSVGKPGGGGKSQKLRNVETVHVKQLATHELSVEQQLYYKEITEACVGADEARRAEALQSLSADPGLHEMLARMCTFIAEGVRVNVVQNNLALLIYLMRMVKALLDNPSLYLEKY
;
A
#
# COMPACT_ATOMS: atom_id res chain seq x y z
N VAL A 1 -14.55 -48.94 5.66
CA VAL A 1 -16.03 -48.79 5.72
C VAL A 1 -16.35 -47.31 5.79
N GLN A 2 -16.91 -46.74 4.72
CA GLN A 2 -17.36 -45.34 4.58
C GLN A 2 -18.78 -45.15 5.15
N LYS A 3 -19.09 -43.93 5.63
CA LYS A 3 -20.39 -43.20 5.63
C LYS A 3 -20.12 -41.79 6.19
N ILE A 4 -20.08 -40.72 5.39
CA ILE A 4 -21.18 -39.85 4.89
C ILE A 4 -21.93 -39.18 6.05
N GLU A 5 -21.86 -37.84 6.14
CA GLU A 5 -23.02 -36.94 5.98
C GLU A 5 -22.58 -35.46 5.91
N SER A 6 -22.94 -34.82 4.80
CA SER A 6 -22.87 -33.39 4.52
C SER A 6 -24.18 -32.73 4.91
N VAL A 7 -24.17 -31.47 5.36
CA VAL A 7 -25.35 -30.60 5.34
C VAL A 7 -24.98 -29.15 4.99
N ASP A 8 -25.41 -28.70 3.81
CA ASP A 8 -25.65 -27.30 3.44
C ASP A 8 -27.15 -27.02 3.53
N PRO A 9 -27.59 -25.84 4.01
CA PRO A 9 -28.92 -25.36 3.65
C PRO A 9 -28.96 -23.86 3.33
N THR A 10 -28.55 -23.47 2.13
CA THR A 10 -29.11 -22.28 1.45
C THR A 10 -30.44 -22.66 0.79
N SER A 11 -31.58 -22.53 1.49
CA SER A 11 -32.90 -22.58 0.84
C SER A 11 -34.08 -22.21 1.75
N LYS A 12 -34.27 -20.92 2.10
CA LYS A 12 -35.63 -20.41 2.39
C LYS A 12 -35.79 -18.98 1.88
N LEU A 13 -36.19 -18.89 0.61
CA LEU A 13 -36.75 -17.69 -0.03
C LEU A 13 -38.28 -17.69 0.13
N ALA A 14 -38.85 -16.50 0.30
CA ALA A 14 -40.21 -16.08 -0.09
C ALA A 14 -41.47 -16.58 0.66
N SER A 15 -42.19 -15.64 1.31
CA SER A 15 -43.58 -15.20 1.02
C SER A 15 -44.25 -14.54 2.25
N LYS A 16 -44.55 -13.21 2.19
CA LYS A 16 -45.89 -12.55 2.17
C LYS A 16 -46.61 -12.51 3.55
N SER A 17 -47.27 -11.47 4.08
CA SER A 17 -48.00 -10.30 3.53
C SER A 17 -48.40 -9.28 4.64
N THR A 18 -48.45 -7.98 4.29
CA THR A 18 -49.47 -6.92 4.60
C THR A 18 -50.04 -6.67 6.02
N ASN A 19 -49.98 -5.41 6.50
CA ASN A 19 -51.18 -4.53 6.63
C ASN A 19 -50.87 -3.02 6.88
N MET A 20 -51.75 -2.14 6.38
CA MET A 20 -51.69 -0.67 6.40
C MET A 20 -52.31 -0.01 7.65
N SER A 21 -51.91 1.22 7.99
CA SER A 21 -52.84 2.28 8.45
C SER A 21 -52.30 3.69 8.18
N VAL A 22 -53.22 4.59 7.82
CA VAL A 22 -53.05 5.99 7.38
C VAL A 22 -53.37 6.94 8.54
N GLY A 23 -52.59 8.01 8.70
CA GLY A 23 -52.93 9.15 9.57
C GLY A 23 -51.99 10.35 9.38
N LYS A 24 -52.55 11.49 8.97
CA LYS A 24 -51.96 12.85 8.81
C LYS A 24 -53.05 13.85 9.28
N PRO A 25 -52.84 15.15 9.60
CA PRO A 25 -51.63 16.01 9.72
C PRO A 25 -51.51 16.80 11.05
N GLY A 26 -50.36 17.44 11.30
CA GLY A 26 -50.33 18.60 12.21
C GLY A 26 -48.93 19.15 12.55
N GLY A 27 -48.70 20.43 12.20
CA GLY A 27 -47.95 21.36 13.06
C GLY A 27 -46.44 21.54 12.88
N GLY A 28 -46.05 22.51 12.05
CA GLY A 28 -45.20 23.63 12.45
C GLY A 28 -43.78 23.39 13.01
N GLY A 29 -42.78 23.78 12.20
CA GLY A 29 -41.66 24.60 12.69
C GLY A 29 -40.48 23.89 13.36
N LYS A 30 -39.36 23.78 12.65
CA LYS A 30 -38.17 24.63 12.85
C LYS A 30 -36.98 24.08 12.07
N SER A 31 -36.35 25.00 11.35
CA SER A 31 -35.10 24.84 10.64
C SER A 31 -33.97 24.42 11.60
N GLN A 32 -33.43 23.22 11.43
CA GLN A 32 -32.15 22.81 12.03
C GLN A 32 -31.36 22.05 10.96
N LYS A 33 -30.64 22.86 10.17
CA LYS A 33 -29.36 22.60 9.51
C LYS A 33 -28.83 21.16 9.69
N LEU A 34 -29.08 20.32 8.68
CA LEU A 34 -28.38 19.05 8.51
C LEU A 34 -26.89 19.36 8.38
N ARG A 35 -26.10 19.05 9.42
CA ARG A 35 -24.64 19.02 9.26
C ARG A 35 -24.35 17.84 8.36
N ASN A 36 -23.98 18.11 7.11
CA ASN A 36 -23.30 17.14 6.27
C ASN A 36 -21.99 16.77 6.98
N VAL A 37 -22.01 15.68 7.74
CA VAL A 37 -20.77 14.99 8.12
C VAL A 37 -20.33 14.28 6.85
N GLU A 38 -19.43 14.93 6.10
CA GLU A 38 -18.69 14.24 5.05
C GLU A 38 -17.86 13.15 5.72
N THR A 39 -18.36 11.92 5.65
CA THR A 39 -17.60 10.75 6.04
C THR A 39 -16.49 10.59 5.02
N VAL A 40 -15.32 11.17 5.33
CA VAL A 40 -14.08 10.88 4.61
C VAL A 40 -13.83 9.39 4.78
N HIS A 41 -14.21 8.63 3.77
CA HIS A 41 -13.77 7.25 3.64
C HIS A 41 -12.28 7.32 3.37
N VAL A 42 -11.47 7.25 4.44
CA VAL A 42 -10.08 6.87 4.31
C VAL A 42 -10.12 5.50 3.68
N LYS A 43 -9.86 5.45 2.37
CA LYS A 43 -9.73 4.19 1.63
C LYS A 43 -8.66 3.42 2.39
N GLN A 44 -9.09 2.37 3.08
CA GLN A 44 -8.21 1.48 3.82
C GLN A 44 -7.06 1.17 2.86
N LEU A 45 -5.83 1.52 3.25
CA LEU A 45 -4.65 1.28 2.43
C LEU A 45 -4.55 -0.25 2.33
N ALA A 46 -5.20 -0.81 1.33
CA ALA A 46 -5.12 -2.22 1.04
C ALA A 46 -3.63 -2.47 0.89
N THR A 47 -3.06 -3.22 1.83
CA THR A 47 -1.75 -3.79 1.67
C THR A 47 -1.92 -4.79 0.55
N HIS A 48 -1.89 -4.32 -0.71
CA HIS A 48 -1.73 -5.21 -1.82
C HIS A 48 -0.37 -5.88 -1.57
N GLU A 49 -0.43 -7.16 -1.25
CA GLU A 49 0.76 -7.95 -1.06
C GLU A 49 1.56 -7.88 -2.37
N LEU A 50 2.88 -7.66 -2.29
CA LEU A 50 3.71 -7.69 -3.49
C LEU A 50 3.56 -9.06 -4.13
N SER A 51 3.46 -9.08 -5.46
CA SER A 51 3.60 -10.31 -6.21
C SER A 51 4.96 -10.95 -5.91
N VAL A 52 5.07 -12.26 -6.11
CA VAL A 52 6.34 -12.99 -5.90
C VAL A 52 7.47 -12.35 -6.71
N GLU A 53 7.21 -12.00 -7.97
CA GLU A 53 8.17 -11.31 -8.85
C GLU A 53 8.61 -9.95 -8.30
N GLN A 54 7.69 -9.18 -7.73
CA GLN A 54 8.03 -7.89 -7.11
C GLN A 54 8.87 -8.08 -5.85
N GLN A 55 8.64 -9.14 -5.07
CA GLN A 55 9.45 -9.45 -3.90
C GLN A 55 10.88 -9.87 -4.30
N LEU A 56 11.00 -10.68 -5.35
CA LEU A 56 12.29 -11.06 -5.95
C LEU A 56 13.03 -9.82 -6.43
N TYR A 57 12.37 -8.97 -7.22
CA TYR A 57 12.94 -7.71 -7.68
C TYR A 57 13.36 -6.81 -6.52
N TYR A 58 12.52 -6.67 -5.48
CA TYR A 58 12.84 -5.88 -4.28
C TYR A 58 14.14 -6.34 -3.63
N LYS A 59 14.26 -7.66 -3.44
CA LYS A 59 15.43 -8.26 -2.83
C LYS A 59 16.66 -8.02 -3.69
N GLU A 60 16.59 -8.32 -4.98
CA GLU A 60 17.72 -8.20 -5.88
C GLU A 60 18.19 -6.74 -6.02
N ILE A 61 17.27 -5.79 -6.16
CA ILE A 61 17.61 -4.38 -6.33
C ILE A 61 18.20 -3.77 -5.05
N THR A 62 17.68 -4.13 -3.88
CA THR A 62 18.23 -3.65 -2.59
C THR A 62 19.61 -4.23 -2.32
N GLU A 63 19.82 -5.53 -2.53
CA GLU A 63 21.12 -6.18 -2.41
C GLU A 63 22.13 -5.62 -3.41
N ALA A 64 21.72 -5.41 -4.67
CA ALA A 64 22.58 -4.86 -5.70
C ALA A 64 23.03 -3.43 -5.38
N CYS A 65 22.14 -2.56 -4.88
CA CYS A 65 22.46 -1.16 -4.58
C CYS A 65 23.52 -1.00 -3.47
N VAL A 66 23.59 -1.93 -2.52
CA VAL A 66 24.54 -1.89 -1.38
C VAL A 66 25.64 -2.95 -1.48
N GLY A 67 25.63 -3.77 -2.54
CA GLY A 67 26.60 -4.84 -2.78
C GLY A 67 27.99 -4.32 -3.10
N ALA A 68 28.99 -5.21 -3.15
CA ALA A 68 30.39 -4.85 -3.38
C ALA A 68 30.72 -4.55 -4.85
N ASP A 69 30.01 -5.17 -5.79
CA ASP A 69 30.22 -5.03 -7.24
C ASP A 69 29.73 -3.65 -7.74
N GLU A 70 30.65 -2.88 -8.32
CA GLU A 70 30.36 -1.54 -8.84
C GLU A 70 29.50 -1.55 -10.10
N ALA A 71 29.71 -2.50 -11.01
CA ALA A 71 28.93 -2.60 -12.24
C ALA A 71 27.47 -2.92 -11.90
N ARG A 72 27.28 -3.91 -11.02
CA ARG A 72 25.94 -4.30 -10.55
C ARG A 72 25.23 -3.18 -9.79
N ARG A 73 25.96 -2.39 -8.99
CA ARG A 73 25.40 -1.17 -8.36
C ARG A 73 24.95 -0.16 -9.40
N ALA A 74 25.75 0.12 -10.42
CA ALA A 74 25.42 1.09 -11.46
C ALA A 74 24.15 0.69 -12.22
N GLU A 75 24.03 -0.59 -12.59
CA GLU A 75 22.83 -1.14 -13.25
C GLU A 75 21.59 -1.03 -12.37
N ALA A 76 21.72 -1.34 -11.07
CA ALA A 76 20.60 -1.23 -10.12
C ALA A 76 20.14 0.21 -9.97
N LEU A 77 21.06 1.16 -9.81
CA LEU A 77 20.72 2.59 -9.72
C LEU A 77 20.06 3.10 -11.02
N GLN A 78 20.53 2.64 -12.19
CA GLN A 78 19.91 2.98 -13.46
C GLN A 78 18.48 2.43 -13.55
N SER A 79 18.26 1.19 -13.13
CA SER A 79 16.93 0.58 -13.06
C SER A 79 15.99 1.39 -12.16
N LEU A 80 16.45 1.78 -10.96
CA LEU A 80 15.65 2.61 -10.04
C LEU A 80 15.27 3.97 -10.62
N SER A 81 16.14 4.57 -11.43
CA SER A 81 15.89 5.88 -12.06
C SER A 81 14.91 5.85 -13.24
N ALA A 82 14.62 4.67 -13.79
CA ALA A 82 13.86 4.55 -15.04
C ALA A 82 12.58 3.70 -14.90
N ASP A 83 12.48 2.83 -13.89
CA ASP A 83 11.38 1.88 -13.78
C ASP A 83 10.08 2.53 -13.27
N PRO A 84 8.98 2.54 -14.06
CA PRO A 84 7.69 3.08 -13.63
C PRO A 84 6.93 2.16 -12.65
N GLY A 85 7.31 0.89 -12.55
CA GLY A 85 6.66 -0.15 -11.75
C GLY A 85 6.94 -0.09 -10.24
N LEU A 86 7.79 0.83 -9.79
CA LEU A 86 8.26 0.88 -8.40
C LEU A 86 7.26 1.44 -7.40
N HIS A 87 6.15 2.02 -7.84
CA HIS A 87 5.17 2.69 -6.96
C HIS A 87 4.68 1.81 -5.81
N GLU A 88 4.36 0.54 -6.08
CA GLU A 88 3.85 -0.39 -5.06
C GLU A 88 4.91 -0.77 -4.02
N MET A 89 6.19 -0.54 -4.34
CA MET A 89 7.35 -0.91 -3.56
C MET A 89 8.01 0.30 -2.87
N LEU A 90 7.67 1.51 -3.31
CA LEU A 90 8.30 2.75 -2.90
C LEU A 90 8.28 2.97 -1.38
N ALA A 91 7.14 2.74 -0.73
CA ALA A 91 7.03 2.84 0.74
C ALA A 91 8.01 1.90 1.47
N ARG A 92 8.24 0.70 0.93
CA ARG A 92 9.19 -0.28 1.48
C ARG A 92 10.63 0.16 1.21
N MET A 93 10.92 0.70 0.03
CA MET A 93 12.22 1.28 -0.32
C MET A 93 12.60 2.43 0.62
N CYS A 94 11.68 3.36 0.89
CA CYS A 94 11.90 4.46 1.83
C CYS A 94 12.24 3.96 3.24
N THR A 95 11.48 2.96 3.73
CA THR A 95 11.75 2.34 5.04
C THR A 95 13.11 1.67 5.07
N PHE A 96 13.47 0.93 4.02
CA PHE A 96 14.78 0.29 3.89
C PHE A 96 15.93 1.30 3.95
N ILE A 97 15.80 2.40 3.20
CA ILE A 97 16.81 3.47 3.19
C ILE A 97 16.91 4.12 4.57
N ALA A 98 15.78 4.48 5.19
CA ALA A 98 15.76 5.13 6.50
C ALA A 98 16.40 4.27 7.60
N GLU A 99 16.03 2.99 7.66
CA GLU A 99 16.64 2.04 8.60
C GLU A 99 18.11 1.77 8.30
N GLY A 100 18.46 1.66 7.01
CA GLY A 100 19.83 1.55 6.56
C GLY A 100 20.69 2.72 7.03
N VAL A 101 20.21 3.95 6.90
CA VAL A 101 20.92 5.14 7.38
C VAL A 101 21.04 5.11 8.89
N ARG A 102 19.95 4.85 9.62
CA ARG A 102 19.95 4.80 11.09
C ARG A 102 21.01 3.84 11.64
N VAL A 103 21.11 2.64 11.09
CA VAL A 103 22.09 1.63 11.51
C VAL A 103 23.52 2.04 11.13
N ASN A 104 23.73 2.49 9.89
CA ASN A 104 25.07 2.76 9.37
C ASN A 104 25.68 4.07 9.91
N VAL A 105 24.87 5.01 10.38
CA VAL A 105 25.35 6.17 11.14
C VAL A 105 25.98 5.72 12.46
N VAL A 106 25.32 4.84 13.21
CA VAL A 106 25.85 4.32 14.49
C VAL A 106 27.13 3.51 14.27
N GLN A 107 27.19 2.76 13.16
CA GLN A 107 28.36 1.96 12.78
C GLN A 107 29.50 2.77 12.14
N ASN A 108 29.30 4.07 11.89
CA ASN A 108 30.23 4.93 11.15
C ASN A 108 30.64 4.35 9.77
N ASN A 109 29.72 3.65 9.09
CA ASN A 109 30.00 3.04 7.80
C ASN A 109 29.67 4.01 6.65
N LEU A 110 30.64 4.85 6.30
CA LEU A 110 30.48 5.86 5.26
C LEU A 110 30.18 5.25 3.89
N ALA A 111 30.74 4.07 3.57
CA ALA A 111 30.52 3.44 2.27
C ALA A 111 29.05 3.09 2.06
N LEU A 112 28.41 2.44 3.04
CA LEU A 112 26.99 2.11 2.98
C LEU A 112 26.11 3.37 2.98
N LEU A 113 26.48 4.41 3.73
CA LEU A 113 25.77 5.69 3.68
C LEU A 113 25.83 6.32 2.28
N ILE A 114 26.98 6.31 1.62
CA ILE A 114 27.12 6.81 0.24
C ILE A 114 26.22 6.00 -0.71
N TYR A 115 26.18 4.67 -0.58
CA TYR A 115 25.35 3.83 -1.43
C TYR A 115 23.85 4.09 -1.22
N LEU A 116 23.42 4.26 0.03
CA LEU A 116 22.04 4.62 0.35
C LEU A 116 21.67 6.01 -0.19
N MET A 117 22.56 7.00 -0.08
CA MET A 117 22.31 8.33 -0.64
C MET A 117 22.26 8.33 -2.18
N ARG A 118 23.06 7.49 -2.84
CA ARG A 118 22.97 7.28 -4.30
C ARG A 118 21.64 6.65 -4.71
N MET A 119 21.13 5.71 -3.90
CA MET A 119 19.82 5.12 -4.09
C MET A 119 18.69 6.16 -3.97
N VAL A 120 18.77 7.06 -2.97
CA VAL A 120 17.84 8.20 -2.84
C VAL A 120 17.88 9.08 -4.08
N LYS A 121 19.07 9.41 -4.58
CA LYS A 121 19.24 10.22 -5.79
C LYS A 121 18.61 9.55 -7.01
N ALA A 122 18.83 8.25 -7.21
CA ALA A 122 18.22 7.51 -8.32
C ALA A 122 16.69 7.51 -8.26
N LEU A 123 16.10 7.36 -7.06
CA LEU A 123 14.65 7.44 -6.88
C LEU A 123 14.09 8.85 -7.16
N LEU A 124 14.79 9.90 -6.73
CA LEU A 124 14.42 11.29 -6.99
C LEU A 124 14.51 11.67 -8.47
N ASP A 125 15.47 11.08 -9.19
CA ASP A 125 15.64 11.31 -10.63
C ASP A 125 14.59 10.57 -11.47
N ASN A 126 13.81 9.64 -10.90
CA ASN A 126 12.81 8.89 -11.62
C ASN A 126 11.55 9.74 -11.86
N PRO A 127 11.28 10.19 -13.09
CA PRO A 127 10.15 11.08 -13.40
C PRO A 127 8.79 10.38 -13.27
N SER A 128 8.80 9.04 -13.20
CA SER A 128 7.58 8.26 -13.03
C SER A 128 7.10 8.28 -11.59
N LEU A 129 7.95 8.61 -10.60
CA LEU A 129 7.61 8.51 -9.17
C LEU A 129 7.08 9.83 -8.59
N TYR A 130 5.96 9.76 -7.89
CA TYR A 130 5.39 10.88 -7.14
C TYR A 130 5.79 10.80 -5.67
N LEU A 131 6.93 11.42 -5.33
CA LEU A 131 7.54 11.34 -3.99
C LEU A 131 6.95 12.31 -2.96
N GLU A 132 6.15 13.31 -3.36
CA GLU A 132 5.58 14.32 -2.45
C GLU A 132 4.75 13.74 -1.29
N LYS A 133 4.32 12.48 -1.41
CA LYS A 133 3.52 11.77 -0.40
C LYS A 133 4.34 11.01 0.64
N TYR A 134 5.66 10.94 0.48
CA TYR A 134 6.59 10.12 1.27
C TYR A 134 7.67 10.98 1.93
#